data_AF-A0A3N5FPX8-F1
#
_entry.id   AF-A0A3N5FPX8-F1
#
_cell.length_a   1.000
_cell.length_b   1.000
_cell.length_c   1.000
_cell.angle_alpha   90.00
_cell.angle_beta   90.00
_cell.angle_gamma   90.00
#
_symmetry.space_group_name_H-M   'P 1'
#
loop_
_entity.id
_entity.type
_entity.pdbx_description
1 polymer ?
#
loop_
_entity_poly.entity_id
_entity_poly.type
_entity_poly.pdbx_seq_one_letter_code
_entity_poly.pdbx_strand_id
1 'polypeptide(L)'
;MKTFTDLKAQNYLAVASNYGIEVRDAKRIVEILNDCFDIQGRFIKNAFERNIPELARFEKKIFEILWHNLKNTLNRNDRVVFLNSLQMLVSKMGQPQKAMAVLLSDIYNSTSTVSISDRNAFVLSNLFLRKYNKERDIDIEMTPEEVILVKDGLDRDVVKAASDILEGGFERTFKKSRTIHNNILELLDNEGSSNNHPMTLKYLFSLQREMFMFLSLVGGRTSRSVIRDALGEYGNPEAKIFMLSESSRNIPAFLQQLKVTVRILARLGVQGDAAVLEKVKSMEQNFLNLGAGKQHEDQVGRVMLWVEKSKNKLLSST
;
A
#
# COMPACT_ATOMS: atom_id res chain seq x y z
N MET A 1 -23.28 -2.68 8.18
CA MET A 1 -21.85 -2.45 8.47
C MET A 1 -21.50 -3.34 9.65
N LYS A 2 -20.69 -4.38 9.47
CA LYS A 2 -20.26 -5.24 10.59
C LYS A 2 -19.47 -4.38 11.57
N THR A 3 -19.90 -4.32 12.81
CA THR A 3 -19.23 -3.57 13.87
C THR A 3 -18.46 -4.54 14.75
N PHE A 4 -17.52 -4.07 15.57
CA PHE A 4 -16.89 -4.88 16.62
C PHE A 4 -17.93 -5.58 17.54
N THR A 5 -19.17 -5.10 17.53
CA THR A 5 -20.34 -5.75 18.13
C THR A 5 -20.58 -7.19 17.65
N ASP A 6 -20.13 -7.58 16.44
CA ASP A 6 -20.19 -8.97 15.96
C ASP A 6 -19.15 -9.89 16.63
N LEU A 7 -18.04 -9.33 17.13
CA LEU A 7 -17.09 -10.03 18.02
C LEU A 7 -17.65 -10.13 19.45
N LYS A 8 -18.43 -9.12 19.90
CA LYS A 8 -19.14 -9.13 21.19
C LYS A 8 -20.27 -10.16 21.23
N ALA A 9 -20.95 -10.38 20.10
CA ALA A 9 -22.00 -11.39 19.95
C ALA A 9 -21.40 -12.79 19.68
N GLN A 10 -20.71 -13.34 20.68
CA GLN A 10 -20.36 -14.75 20.88
C GLN A 10 -20.34 -15.64 19.61
N ASN A 11 -19.20 -15.65 18.91
CA ASN A 11 -18.85 -16.82 18.12
C ASN A 11 -17.37 -17.16 18.25
N TYR A 12 -16.90 -17.30 19.51
CA TYR A 12 -15.60 -17.88 19.81
C TYR A 12 -15.42 -19.26 19.16
N LEU A 13 -16.52 -19.98 18.90
CA LEU A 13 -16.54 -21.21 18.10
C LEU A 13 -16.16 -20.95 16.64
N ALA A 14 -16.72 -19.92 16.01
CA ALA A 14 -16.32 -19.52 14.66
C ALA A 14 -14.89 -18.98 14.62
N VAL A 15 -14.44 -18.21 15.61
CA VAL A 15 -13.03 -17.80 15.69
C VAL A 15 -12.12 -19.01 15.84
N ALA A 16 -12.42 -19.92 16.78
CA ALA A 16 -11.67 -21.16 16.96
C ALA A 16 -11.61 -21.99 15.67
N SER A 17 -12.75 -22.18 15.00
CA SER A 17 -12.87 -22.94 13.75
C SER A 17 -12.14 -22.26 12.59
N ASN A 18 -12.39 -20.97 12.34
CA ASN A 18 -11.85 -20.23 11.20
C ASN A 18 -10.32 -20.11 11.25
N TYR A 19 -9.75 -20.03 12.46
CA TYR A 19 -8.31 -19.84 12.64
C TYR A 19 -7.59 -21.10 13.12
N GLY A 20 -8.32 -22.18 13.40
CA GLY A 20 -7.77 -23.44 13.89
C GLY A 20 -7.07 -23.31 15.24
N ILE A 21 -7.71 -22.65 16.20
CA ILE A 21 -7.22 -22.46 17.57
C ILE A 21 -8.19 -23.08 18.58
N GLU A 22 -7.75 -23.31 19.82
CA GLU A 22 -8.63 -23.80 20.85
C GLU A 22 -9.74 -22.79 21.18
N VAL A 23 -10.93 -23.28 21.53
CA VAL A 23 -12.06 -22.44 21.95
C VAL A 23 -11.70 -21.57 23.17
N ARG A 24 -10.87 -22.11 24.07
CA ARG A 24 -10.35 -21.38 25.23
C ARG A 24 -9.50 -20.18 24.81
N ASP A 25 -8.61 -20.35 23.83
CA ASP A 25 -7.76 -19.29 23.31
C ASP A 25 -8.59 -18.25 22.55
N ALA A 26 -9.54 -18.69 21.73
CA ALA A 26 -10.47 -17.81 21.05
C ALA A 26 -11.26 -16.93 22.04
N LYS A 27 -11.76 -17.53 23.12
CA LYS A 27 -12.45 -16.80 24.20
C LYS A 27 -11.51 -15.78 24.85
N ARG A 28 -10.27 -16.18 25.17
CA ARG A 28 -9.30 -15.30 25.81
C ARG A 28 -8.93 -14.10 24.92
N ILE A 29 -8.72 -14.33 23.62
CA ILE A 29 -8.46 -13.25 22.65
C ILE A 29 -9.64 -12.28 22.59
N VAL A 30 -10.88 -12.77 22.53
CA VAL A 30 -12.07 -11.92 22.49
C VAL A 30 -12.22 -11.09 23.77
N GLU A 31 -11.97 -11.68 24.94
CA GLU A 31 -11.95 -10.97 26.23
C GLU A 31 -10.94 -9.82 26.23
N ILE A 32 -9.68 -10.10 25.85
CA ILE A 32 -8.63 -9.08 25.76
C ILE A 32 -9.05 -7.96 24.79
N LEU A 33 -9.62 -8.32 23.63
CA LEU A 33 -10.01 -7.34 22.64
C LEU A 33 -11.19 -6.49 23.11
N ASN A 34 -12.12 -7.02 23.90
CA ASN A 34 -13.21 -6.20 24.46
C ASN A 34 -12.69 -5.06 25.32
N ASP A 35 -11.62 -5.28 26.08
CA ASP A 35 -10.97 -4.25 26.89
C ASP A 35 -10.20 -3.21 26.05
N CYS A 36 -9.99 -3.49 24.76
CA CYS A 36 -9.32 -2.59 23.82
C CYS A 36 -10.28 -1.60 23.15
N PHE A 37 -11.58 -1.61 23.47
CA PHE A 37 -12.56 -0.69 22.91
C PHE A 37 -13.39 0.00 24.00
N ASP A 38 -13.68 1.29 23.82
CA ASP A 38 -14.56 2.02 24.74
C ASP A 38 -16.05 1.67 24.54
N ILE A 39 -16.92 2.27 25.35
CA ILE A 39 -18.37 2.04 25.28
C ILE A 39 -18.97 2.53 23.95
N GLN A 40 -18.31 3.46 23.25
CA GLN A 40 -18.66 3.93 21.91
C GLN A 40 -18.05 3.08 20.79
N GLY A 41 -17.29 2.03 21.12
CA GLY A 41 -16.62 1.16 20.16
C GLY A 41 -15.37 1.79 19.54
N ARG A 42 -14.76 2.80 20.18
CA ARG A 42 -13.50 3.41 19.76
C ARG A 42 -12.32 2.59 20.25
N PHE A 43 -11.31 2.44 19.41
CA PHE A 43 -10.09 1.70 19.76
C PHE A 43 -9.24 2.44 20.80
N ILE A 44 -8.85 1.75 21.87
CA ILE A 44 -8.04 2.29 22.98
C ILE A 44 -6.60 1.75 22.86
N LYS A 45 -5.70 2.56 22.30
CA LYS A 45 -4.27 2.23 22.10
C LYS A 45 -3.60 1.68 23.36
N ASN A 46 -3.68 2.43 24.46
CA ASN A 46 -3.01 2.07 25.71
C ASN A 46 -3.51 0.74 26.31
N ALA A 47 -4.79 0.41 26.11
CA ALA A 47 -5.34 -0.87 26.57
C ALA A 47 -4.78 -2.02 25.72
N PHE A 48 -4.72 -1.85 24.40
CA PHE A 48 -4.14 -2.84 23.50
C PHE A 48 -2.65 -3.06 23.79
N GLU A 49 -1.87 -1.99 23.93
CA GLU A 49 -0.42 -2.08 24.18
C GLU A 49 -0.07 -2.82 25.47
N ARG A 50 -0.84 -2.60 26.55
CA ARG A 50 -0.69 -3.34 27.81
C ARG A 50 -0.92 -4.84 27.64
N ASN A 51 -1.79 -5.22 26.70
CA ASN A 51 -2.14 -6.61 26.44
C ASN A 51 -1.24 -7.29 25.37
N ILE A 52 -0.34 -6.55 24.70
CA ILE A 52 0.56 -7.13 23.69
C ILE A 52 1.35 -8.34 24.21
N PRO A 53 1.94 -8.36 25.43
CA PRO A 53 2.67 -9.52 25.93
C PRO A 53 1.82 -10.78 26.01
N GLU A 54 0.52 -10.63 26.33
CA GLU A 54 -0.40 -11.76 26.38
C GLU A 54 -0.84 -12.17 24.98
N LEU A 55 -1.21 -11.20 24.14
CA LEU A 55 -1.60 -11.44 22.74
C LEU A 55 -0.49 -12.13 21.93
N ALA A 56 0.78 -11.79 22.18
CA ALA A 56 1.92 -12.37 21.50
C ALA A 56 2.08 -13.89 21.75
N ARG A 57 1.48 -14.44 22.82
CA ARG A 57 1.50 -15.89 23.11
C ARG A 57 0.74 -16.73 22.08
N PHE A 58 -0.20 -16.11 21.36
CA PHE A 58 -0.94 -16.76 20.29
C PHE A 58 -0.21 -16.69 18.92
N GLU A 59 1.05 -16.21 18.92
CA GLU A 59 1.95 -16.18 17.77
C GLU A 59 1.32 -15.69 16.46
N LYS A 60 1.56 -16.38 15.33
CA LYS A 60 1.07 -16.00 14.00
C LYS A 60 -0.45 -15.77 13.98
N LYS A 61 -1.20 -16.55 14.74
CA LYS A 61 -2.66 -16.57 14.68
C LYS A 61 -3.26 -15.26 15.14
N ILE A 62 -2.65 -14.58 16.13
CA ILE A 62 -3.24 -13.33 16.61
C ILE A 62 -3.20 -12.23 15.54
N PHE A 63 -2.12 -12.09 14.79
CA PHE A 63 -2.07 -11.07 13.73
C PHE A 63 -3.16 -11.32 12.67
N GLU A 64 -3.31 -12.57 12.25
CA GLU A 64 -4.32 -12.99 11.28
C GLU A 64 -5.76 -12.72 11.77
N ILE A 65 -6.04 -13.07 13.03
CA ILE A 65 -7.33 -12.82 13.69
C ILE A 65 -7.61 -11.31 13.73
N LEU A 66 -6.66 -10.51 14.19
CA LEU A 66 -6.84 -9.07 14.31
C LEU A 66 -7.04 -8.41 12.95
N TRP A 67 -6.22 -8.77 11.96
CA TRP A 67 -6.30 -8.22 10.62
C TRP A 67 -7.68 -8.49 10.00
N HIS A 68 -8.09 -9.76 9.91
CA HIS A 68 -9.32 -10.12 9.22
C HIS A 68 -10.58 -9.62 9.91
N ASN A 69 -10.59 -9.50 11.24
CA ASN A 69 -11.77 -9.04 11.97
C ASN A 69 -11.84 -7.50 12.12
N LEU A 70 -10.70 -6.79 12.14
CA LEU A 70 -10.67 -5.36 12.47
C LEU A 70 -10.30 -4.44 11.29
N LYS A 71 -9.77 -4.96 10.18
CA LYS A 71 -9.32 -4.14 9.04
C LYS A 71 -10.39 -3.20 8.45
N ASN A 72 -11.67 -3.57 8.56
CA ASN A 72 -12.80 -2.86 7.96
C ASN A 72 -13.75 -2.20 8.97
N THR A 73 -13.62 -2.49 10.27
CA THR A 73 -14.61 -2.10 11.28
C THR A 73 -14.30 -0.76 11.95
N LEU A 74 -13.07 -0.28 11.80
CA LEU A 74 -12.59 0.94 12.43
C LEU A 74 -12.90 2.17 11.57
N ASN A 75 -13.38 3.24 12.22
CA ASN A 75 -13.41 4.56 11.62
C ASN A 75 -11.96 5.05 11.33
N ARG A 76 -11.83 6.14 10.56
CA ARG A 76 -10.52 6.62 10.09
C ARG A 76 -9.52 6.84 11.24
N ASN A 77 -9.90 7.54 12.30
CA ASN A 77 -8.99 7.87 13.39
C ASN A 77 -8.52 6.61 14.13
N ASP A 78 -9.45 5.70 14.44
CA ASP A 78 -9.12 4.46 15.16
C ASP A 78 -8.29 3.51 14.30
N ARG A 79 -8.48 3.54 12.98
CA ARG A 79 -7.73 2.72 12.04
C ARG A 79 -6.25 3.04 12.06
N VAL A 80 -5.87 4.31 12.09
CA VAL A 80 -4.45 4.71 12.12
C VAL A 80 -3.81 4.21 13.41
N VAL A 81 -4.45 4.51 14.53
CA VAL A 81 -4.01 4.08 15.87
C VAL A 81 -3.87 2.55 15.96
N PHE A 82 -4.80 1.82 15.36
CA PHE A 82 -4.78 0.36 15.29
C PHE A 82 -3.64 -0.18 14.43
N LEU A 83 -3.38 0.39 13.25
CA LEU A 83 -2.26 -0.04 12.39
C LEU A 83 -0.91 0.12 13.10
N ASN A 84 -0.71 1.22 13.83
CA ASN A 84 0.50 1.43 14.63
C ASN A 84 0.60 0.42 15.78
N SER A 85 -0.52 0.07 16.40
CA SER A 85 -0.58 -0.95 17.44
C SER A 85 -0.25 -2.35 16.89
N LEU A 86 -0.68 -2.69 15.68
CA LEU A 86 -0.31 -3.94 15.00
C LEU A 86 1.20 -4.00 14.72
N GLN A 87 1.83 -2.88 14.41
CA GLN A 87 3.28 -2.83 14.24
C GLN A 87 4.02 -3.20 15.53
N MET A 88 3.57 -2.68 16.68
CA MET A 88 4.14 -3.02 17.97
C MET A 88 3.96 -4.51 18.31
N LEU A 89 2.76 -5.06 18.03
CA LEU A 89 2.48 -6.48 18.21
C LEU A 89 3.46 -7.34 17.39
N VAL A 90 3.61 -7.05 16.09
CA VAL A 90 4.52 -7.79 15.21
C VAL A 90 5.97 -7.68 15.68
N SER A 91 6.39 -6.50 16.13
CA SER A 91 7.72 -6.31 16.70
C SER A 91 7.95 -7.15 17.96
N LYS A 92 6.92 -7.39 18.78
CA LYS A 92 7.01 -8.24 19.98
C LYS A 92 6.94 -9.73 19.65
N MET A 93 6.20 -10.11 18.62
CA MET A 93 6.14 -11.49 18.14
C MET A 93 7.43 -11.95 17.46
N GLY A 94 8.25 -11.02 16.93
CA GLY A 94 9.51 -11.33 16.26
C GLY A 94 9.35 -12.10 14.93
N GLN A 95 8.15 -12.09 14.35
CA GLN A 95 7.81 -12.85 13.12
C GLN A 95 7.17 -11.97 12.02
N PRO A 96 7.82 -10.86 11.62
CA PRO A 96 7.27 -9.94 10.60
C PRO A 96 7.01 -10.58 9.24
N GLN A 97 7.76 -11.63 8.88
CA GLN A 97 7.58 -12.37 7.63
C GLN A 97 6.21 -13.07 7.58
N LYS A 98 5.73 -13.58 8.72
CA LYS A 98 4.42 -14.25 8.79
C LYS A 98 3.27 -13.24 8.73
N ALA A 99 3.42 -12.08 9.35
CA ALA A 99 2.46 -10.98 9.24
C ALA A 99 2.39 -10.44 7.81
N MET A 100 3.54 -10.26 7.16
CA MET A 100 3.64 -9.93 5.73
C MET A 100 2.86 -10.94 4.87
N ALA A 101 3.05 -12.25 5.09
CA ALA A 101 2.35 -13.27 4.33
C ALA A 101 0.82 -13.19 4.47
N VAL A 102 0.31 -12.87 5.66
CA VAL A 102 -1.13 -12.64 5.89
C VAL A 102 -1.63 -11.45 5.07
N LEU A 103 -0.92 -10.31 5.11
CA LEU A 103 -1.30 -9.11 4.37
C LEU A 103 -1.31 -9.34 2.85
N LEU A 104 -0.24 -9.94 2.31
CA LEU A 104 -0.14 -10.20 0.87
C LEU A 104 -1.16 -11.24 0.43
N SER A 105 -1.42 -12.27 1.24
CA SER A 105 -2.48 -13.23 0.95
C SER A 105 -3.85 -12.54 0.88
N ASP A 106 -4.16 -11.64 1.80
CA ASP A 106 -5.43 -10.91 1.80
C ASP A 106 -5.59 -10.03 0.53
N ILE A 107 -4.54 -9.29 0.16
CA ILE A 107 -4.52 -8.45 -1.05
C ILE A 107 -4.69 -9.29 -2.31
N TYR A 108 -3.92 -10.38 -2.43
CA TYR A 108 -3.80 -11.16 -3.67
C TYR A 108 -4.78 -12.33 -3.78
N ASN A 109 -5.54 -12.67 -2.73
CA ASN A 109 -6.67 -13.59 -2.86
C ASN A 109 -7.87 -12.91 -3.55
N SER A 110 -7.98 -11.59 -3.44
CA SER A 110 -9.03 -10.79 -4.08
C SER A 110 -8.46 -9.92 -5.21
N THR A 111 -7.86 -10.55 -6.23
CA THR A 111 -7.19 -9.80 -7.31
C THR A 111 -8.13 -9.02 -8.21
N SER A 112 -9.40 -9.46 -8.33
CA SER A 112 -10.37 -8.87 -9.26
C SER A 112 -11.17 -7.70 -8.66
N THR A 113 -10.97 -7.39 -7.38
CA THR A 113 -11.68 -6.33 -6.67
C THR A 113 -10.70 -5.48 -5.86
N VAL A 114 -11.08 -4.24 -5.54
CA VAL A 114 -10.36 -3.38 -4.61
C VAL A 114 -11.10 -3.38 -3.27
N SER A 115 -10.40 -3.62 -2.18
CA SER A 115 -10.94 -3.53 -0.82
C SER A 115 -10.46 -2.25 -0.15
N ILE A 116 -11.29 -1.67 0.73
CA ILE A 116 -10.95 -0.46 1.51
C ILE A 116 -9.71 -0.71 2.41
N SER A 117 -9.46 -1.96 2.79
CA SER A 117 -8.29 -2.37 3.57
C SER A 117 -6.99 -2.45 2.77
N ASP A 118 -7.03 -2.52 1.43
CA ASP A 118 -5.85 -2.79 0.61
C ASP A 118 -4.76 -1.73 0.81
N ARG A 119 -5.15 -0.45 0.90
CA ARG A 119 -4.19 0.64 1.12
C ARG A 119 -3.47 0.44 2.46
N ASN A 120 -4.23 0.12 3.49
CA ASN A 120 -3.67 -0.08 4.84
C ASN A 120 -2.77 -1.31 4.89
N ALA A 121 -3.12 -2.35 4.13
CA ALA A 121 -2.30 -3.55 4.00
C ALA A 121 -0.95 -3.22 3.37
N PHE A 122 -0.92 -2.42 2.28
CA PHE A 122 0.33 -1.96 1.69
C PHE A 122 1.12 -1.02 2.60
N VAL A 123 0.47 -0.06 3.27
CA VAL A 123 1.13 0.81 4.26
C VAL A 123 1.81 -0.04 5.34
N LEU A 124 1.08 -0.97 5.96
CA LEU A 124 1.62 -1.83 7.01
C LEU A 124 2.74 -2.75 6.48
N SER A 125 2.59 -3.27 5.26
CA SER A 125 3.64 -4.03 4.58
C SER A 125 4.91 -3.20 4.37
N ASN A 126 4.79 -1.93 3.94
CA ASN A 126 5.92 -1.02 3.80
C ASN A 126 6.67 -0.81 5.12
N LEU A 127 5.95 -0.77 6.24
CA LEU A 127 6.55 -0.67 7.57
C LEU A 127 7.29 -1.94 7.98
N PHE A 128 6.72 -3.12 7.70
CA PHE A 128 7.33 -4.40 8.05
C PHE A 128 8.62 -4.69 7.29
N LEU A 129 8.82 -4.08 6.12
CA LEU A 129 10.05 -4.22 5.35
C LEU A 129 11.25 -3.48 5.98
N ARG A 130 11.05 -2.63 6.99
CA ARG A 130 12.13 -1.80 7.57
C ARG A 130 12.69 -2.40 8.87
N LYS A 131 14.02 -2.54 8.96
CA LYS A 131 14.75 -2.94 10.19
C LYS A 131 14.58 -1.92 11.30
N TYR A 132 14.85 -0.67 10.97
CA TYR A 132 14.77 0.47 11.88
C TYR A 132 13.62 1.33 11.41
N ASN A 133 12.44 1.09 11.97
CA ASN A 133 11.36 2.02 11.76
C ASN A 133 11.54 3.20 12.74
N LYS A 134 12.24 4.25 12.28
CA LYS A 134 12.36 5.53 13.01
C LYS A 134 11.00 6.21 13.20
N GLU A 135 9.99 5.77 12.45
CA GLU A 135 8.60 6.18 12.58
C GLU A 135 7.79 5.20 13.47
N ARG A 136 8.44 4.37 14.31
CA ARG A 136 7.76 3.50 15.30
C ARG A 136 6.76 4.23 16.18
N ASP A 137 7.03 5.50 16.45
CA ASP A 137 6.22 6.36 17.31
C ASP A 137 5.46 7.44 16.52
N ILE A 138 5.47 7.38 15.19
CA ILE A 138 4.79 8.35 14.32
C ILE A 138 3.54 7.68 13.74
N ASP A 139 2.42 8.39 13.76
CA ASP A 139 1.19 7.89 13.16
C ASP A 139 1.27 7.93 11.62
N ILE A 140 1.52 6.79 10.98
CA ILE A 140 1.72 6.73 9.53
C ILE A 140 0.40 6.44 8.82
N GLU A 141 -0.21 7.49 8.29
CA GLU A 141 -1.33 7.35 7.35
C GLU A 141 -0.85 7.00 5.93
N MET A 142 0.38 7.38 5.56
CA MET A 142 0.91 7.23 4.21
C MET A 142 2.42 7.04 4.28
N THR A 143 2.96 6.12 3.49
CA THR A 143 4.41 5.87 3.47
C THR A 143 5.13 7.09 2.88
N PRO A 144 6.13 7.69 3.54
CA PRO A 144 6.90 8.82 2.97
C PRO A 144 7.59 8.43 1.65
N GLU A 145 7.68 9.34 0.67
CA GLU A 145 8.34 9.03 -0.61
C GLU A 145 9.84 8.74 -0.45
N GLU A 146 10.45 9.32 0.58
CA GLU A 146 11.86 9.20 0.93
C GLU A 146 12.26 7.75 1.20
N VAL A 147 11.28 6.89 1.51
CA VAL A 147 11.47 5.46 1.69
C VAL A 147 12.03 4.79 0.41
N ILE A 148 11.79 5.34 -0.79
CA ILE A 148 12.41 4.89 -2.05
C ILE A 148 13.95 4.95 -1.99
N LEU A 149 14.54 5.79 -1.14
CA LEU A 149 16.00 5.93 -1.01
C LEU A 149 16.62 4.93 -0.03
N VAL A 150 15.82 4.22 0.78
CA VAL A 150 16.32 3.33 1.84
C VAL A 150 16.88 2.04 1.24
N LYS A 151 18.19 1.82 1.33
CA LYS A 151 18.85 0.56 0.90
C LYS A 151 19.25 -0.31 2.09
N ASP A 152 20.02 0.25 3.02
CA ASP A 152 20.59 -0.53 4.13
C ASP A 152 19.64 -0.71 5.33
N GLY A 153 18.50 0.00 5.32
CA GLY A 153 17.50 -0.03 6.38
C GLY A 153 16.41 -1.10 6.23
N LEU A 154 16.50 -1.99 5.25
CA LEU A 154 15.49 -3.02 5.01
C LEU A 154 15.81 -4.35 5.72
N ASP A 155 14.76 -5.02 6.19
CA ASP A 155 14.86 -6.36 6.76
C ASP A 155 14.95 -7.37 5.62
N ARG A 156 16.12 -8.00 5.48
CA ARG A 156 16.42 -8.89 4.35
C ARG A 156 15.55 -10.13 4.34
N ASP A 157 15.17 -10.65 5.50
CA ASP A 157 14.36 -11.86 5.59
C ASP A 157 12.91 -11.56 5.22
N VAL A 158 12.39 -10.41 5.65
CA VAL A 158 11.05 -9.95 5.27
C VAL A 158 10.99 -9.59 3.79
N VAL A 159 12.00 -8.88 3.27
CA VAL A 159 12.11 -8.56 1.83
C VAL A 159 12.16 -9.84 1.01
N LYS A 160 12.97 -10.82 1.42
CA LYS A 160 13.05 -12.12 0.72
C LYS A 160 11.71 -12.84 0.73
N ALA A 161 11.05 -12.95 1.88
CA ALA A 161 9.74 -13.58 1.98
C ALA A 161 8.68 -12.89 1.11
N ALA A 162 8.66 -11.55 1.09
CA ALA A 162 7.77 -10.79 0.21
C ALA A 162 8.09 -11.01 -1.27
N SER A 163 9.38 -11.01 -1.64
CA SER A 163 9.83 -11.24 -3.01
C SER A 163 9.45 -12.64 -3.50
N ASP A 164 9.62 -13.67 -2.67
CA ASP A 164 9.27 -15.04 -3.01
C ASP A 164 7.76 -15.17 -3.28
N ILE A 165 6.91 -14.46 -2.52
CA ILE A 165 5.45 -14.39 -2.74
C ILE A 165 5.13 -13.67 -4.07
N LEU A 166 5.80 -12.55 -4.37
CA LEU A 166 5.55 -11.79 -5.60
C LEU A 166 6.01 -12.53 -6.85
N GLU A 167 7.18 -13.16 -6.83
CA GLU A 167 7.71 -13.91 -7.98
C GLU A 167 6.93 -15.22 -8.18
N GLY A 168 6.58 -15.94 -7.10
CA GLY A 168 5.72 -17.12 -7.17
C GLY A 168 4.25 -16.83 -7.50
N GLY A 169 3.82 -15.57 -7.42
CA GLY A 169 2.46 -15.12 -7.65
C GLY A 169 2.36 -13.96 -8.65
N PHE A 170 3.26 -13.89 -9.64
CA PHE A 170 3.40 -12.71 -10.49
C PHE A 170 2.07 -12.33 -11.19
N GLU A 171 1.32 -13.29 -11.74
CA GLU A 171 0.03 -13.03 -12.39
C GLU A 171 -0.98 -12.36 -11.45
N ARG A 172 -1.03 -12.79 -10.18
CA ARG A 172 -1.91 -12.18 -9.18
C ARG A 172 -1.51 -10.74 -8.89
N THR A 173 -0.21 -10.47 -8.86
CA THR A 173 0.33 -9.12 -8.67
C THR A 173 -0.05 -8.19 -9.82
N PHE A 174 0.16 -8.63 -11.06
CA PHE A 174 -0.24 -7.88 -12.25
C PHE A 174 -1.75 -7.65 -12.29
N LYS A 175 -2.54 -8.69 -12.05
CA LYS A 175 -4.00 -8.60 -12.06
C LYS A 175 -4.49 -7.59 -11.02
N LYS A 176 -3.95 -7.62 -9.79
CA LYS A 176 -4.29 -6.63 -8.76
C LYS A 176 -3.92 -5.21 -9.18
N SER A 177 -2.72 -5.00 -9.74
CA SER A 177 -2.28 -3.70 -10.25
C SER A 177 -3.22 -3.15 -11.32
N ARG A 178 -3.61 -4.01 -12.28
CA ARG A 178 -4.53 -3.67 -13.36
C ARG A 178 -5.93 -3.37 -12.83
N THR A 179 -6.44 -4.16 -11.90
CA THR A 179 -7.74 -3.90 -11.28
C THR A 179 -7.76 -2.53 -10.58
N ILE A 180 -6.72 -2.18 -9.81
CA ILE A 180 -6.63 -0.84 -9.19
C ILE A 180 -6.64 0.25 -10.27
N HIS A 181 -5.86 0.09 -11.34
CA HIS A 181 -5.79 1.06 -12.43
C HIS A 181 -7.10 1.17 -13.21
N ASN A 182 -7.77 0.06 -13.51
CA ASN A 182 -9.05 0.05 -14.20
C ASN A 182 -10.14 0.78 -13.39
N ASN A 183 -10.18 0.57 -12.06
CA ASN A 183 -11.09 1.33 -11.20
C ASN A 183 -10.79 2.86 -11.25
N ILE A 184 -9.53 3.27 -11.43
CA ILE A 184 -9.17 4.67 -11.64
C ILE A 184 -9.74 5.16 -12.98
N LEU A 185 -9.54 4.41 -14.07
CA LEU A 185 -10.07 4.76 -15.39
C LEU A 185 -11.60 4.86 -15.37
N GLU A 186 -12.29 3.90 -14.74
CA GLU A 186 -13.75 3.91 -14.61
C GLU A 186 -14.25 5.16 -13.87
N LEU A 187 -13.58 5.55 -12.77
CA LEU A 187 -13.97 6.77 -12.04
C LEU A 187 -13.60 8.06 -12.79
N LEU A 188 -12.58 8.05 -13.64
CA LEU A 188 -12.22 9.18 -14.48
C LEU A 188 -13.17 9.36 -15.67
N ASP A 189 -13.82 8.29 -16.13
CA ASP A 189 -14.75 8.30 -17.27
C ASP A 189 -16.17 8.73 -16.85
N ASN A 190 -16.57 8.42 -15.61
CA ASN A 190 -17.92 8.68 -15.11
C ASN A 190 -18.06 10.06 -14.43
N GLU A 191 -18.51 11.07 -15.17
CA GLU A 191 -18.86 12.39 -14.62
C GLU A 191 -19.89 12.29 -13.47
N GLY A 192 -19.67 13.02 -12.37
CA GLY A 192 -20.61 13.08 -11.24
C GLY A 192 -20.52 11.93 -10.22
N SER A 193 -19.65 10.95 -10.43
CA SER A 193 -19.52 9.76 -9.58
C SER A 193 -18.64 9.93 -8.35
N SER A 194 -18.67 11.07 -7.62
CA SER A 194 -17.89 11.12 -6.38
C SER A 194 -18.30 12.25 -5.43
N ASN A 195 -19.01 11.87 -4.37
CA ASN A 195 -18.75 12.42 -3.03
C ASN A 195 -19.13 11.44 -1.92
N ASN A 196 -20.03 10.47 -2.20
CA ASN A 196 -20.49 9.50 -1.19
C ASN A 196 -19.96 8.06 -1.35
N HIS A 197 -19.14 7.76 -2.36
CA HIS A 197 -18.53 6.43 -2.46
C HIS A 197 -17.22 6.38 -1.64
N PRO A 198 -17.01 5.38 -0.76
CA PRO A 198 -15.77 5.26 0.03
C PRO A 198 -14.48 5.10 -0.79
N MET A 199 -14.55 4.70 -2.07
CA MET A 199 -13.41 4.57 -2.96
C MET A 199 -13.39 5.73 -3.96
N THR A 200 -12.90 6.89 -3.51
CA THR A 200 -12.72 8.07 -4.38
C THR A 200 -11.46 7.93 -5.24
N LEU A 201 -11.32 8.73 -6.30
CA LEU A 201 -10.08 8.84 -7.08
C LEU A 201 -8.86 9.10 -6.19
N LYS A 202 -9.00 10.01 -5.21
CA LYS A 202 -7.95 10.28 -4.21
C LYS A 202 -7.53 9.03 -3.44
N TYR A 203 -8.50 8.18 -3.05
CA TYR A 203 -8.19 6.92 -2.39
C TYR A 203 -7.46 5.95 -3.33
N LEU A 204 -7.92 5.78 -4.57
CA LEU A 204 -7.32 4.84 -5.51
C LEU A 204 -5.90 5.24 -5.93
N PHE A 205 -5.63 6.55 -6.16
CA PHE A 205 -4.26 7.02 -6.39
C PHE A 205 -3.37 6.77 -5.17
N SER A 206 -3.89 6.98 -3.97
CA SER A 206 -3.15 6.69 -2.74
C SER A 206 -2.85 5.20 -2.61
N LEU A 207 -3.82 4.31 -2.87
CA LEU A 207 -3.62 2.87 -2.88
C LEU A 207 -2.57 2.44 -3.91
N GLN A 208 -2.69 2.90 -5.15
CA GLN A 208 -1.75 2.54 -6.22
C GLN A 208 -0.33 3.02 -5.89
N ARG A 209 -0.20 4.23 -5.31
CA ARG A 209 1.07 4.74 -4.81
C ARG A 209 1.66 3.83 -3.74
N GLU A 210 0.87 3.41 -2.74
CA GLU A 210 1.35 2.52 -1.67
C GLU A 210 1.79 1.15 -2.21
N MET A 211 1.10 0.62 -3.20
CA MET A 211 1.53 -0.57 -3.93
C MET A 211 2.87 -0.35 -4.64
N PHE A 212 3.05 0.77 -5.33
CA PHE A 212 4.33 1.09 -5.99
C PHE A 212 5.48 1.26 -4.98
N MET A 213 5.23 1.91 -3.85
CA MET A 213 6.20 2.01 -2.76
C MET A 213 6.61 0.61 -2.26
N PHE A 214 5.65 -0.29 -2.06
CA PHE A 214 5.92 -1.67 -1.66
C PHE A 214 6.78 -2.41 -2.67
N LEU A 215 6.42 -2.36 -3.95
CA LEU A 215 7.19 -2.96 -5.03
C LEU A 215 8.62 -2.39 -5.10
N SER A 216 8.79 -1.09 -4.82
CA SER A 216 10.10 -0.43 -4.78
C SER A 216 11.01 -0.98 -3.68
N LEU A 217 10.44 -1.35 -2.53
CA LEU A 217 11.20 -1.84 -1.39
C LEU A 217 11.54 -3.32 -1.54
N VAL A 218 10.61 -4.12 -2.05
CA VAL A 218 10.81 -5.54 -2.28
C VAL A 218 11.74 -5.79 -3.47
N GLY A 219 11.55 -5.06 -4.58
CA GLY A 219 12.28 -5.28 -5.81
C GLY A 219 11.88 -6.58 -6.53
N GLY A 220 12.76 -7.10 -7.38
CA GLY A 220 12.49 -8.26 -8.22
C GLY A 220 11.96 -7.93 -9.61
N ARG A 221 11.78 -8.97 -10.43
CA ARG A 221 11.36 -8.85 -11.83
C ARG A 221 9.91 -8.45 -11.92
N THR A 222 9.03 -9.06 -11.11
CA THR A 222 7.62 -8.72 -11.05
C THR A 222 7.43 -7.24 -10.73
N SER A 223 8.11 -6.75 -9.69
CA SER A 223 8.06 -5.35 -9.28
C SER A 223 8.52 -4.40 -10.39
N ARG A 224 9.67 -4.68 -11.01
CA ARG A 224 10.20 -3.87 -12.12
C ARG A 224 9.22 -3.82 -13.29
N SER A 225 8.63 -4.95 -13.68
CA SER A 225 7.70 -5.01 -14.80
C SER A 225 6.40 -4.24 -14.52
N VAL A 226 5.82 -4.35 -13.32
CA VAL A 226 4.64 -3.55 -12.93
C VAL A 226 4.94 -2.04 -12.99
N ILE A 227 6.13 -1.62 -12.53
CA ILE A 227 6.53 -0.21 -12.57
C ILE A 227 6.76 0.27 -14.00
N ARG A 228 7.32 -0.57 -14.89
CA ARG A 228 7.46 -0.27 -16.31
C ARG A 228 6.10 -0.10 -16.99
N ASP A 229 5.14 -0.97 -16.71
CA ASP A 229 3.78 -0.86 -17.24
C ASP A 229 3.12 0.45 -16.77
N ALA A 230 3.23 0.78 -15.48
CA ALA A 230 2.72 2.03 -14.93
C ALA A 230 3.39 3.27 -15.54
N LEU A 231 4.68 3.20 -15.86
CA LEU A 231 5.39 4.27 -16.55
C LEU A 231 4.94 4.40 -18.01
N GLY A 232 4.53 3.31 -18.66
CA GLY A 232 3.92 3.34 -19.98
C GLY A 232 2.60 4.12 -20.02
N GLU A 233 1.81 4.03 -18.95
CA GLU A 233 0.57 4.80 -18.78
C GLU A 233 0.85 6.26 -18.39
N TYR A 234 1.48 6.49 -17.23
CA TYR A 234 1.66 7.85 -16.69
C TYR A 234 2.74 8.67 -17.42
N GLY A 235 3.68 8.00 -18.09
CA GLY A 235 4.77 8.63 -18.85
C GLY A 235 4.41 8.95 -20.29
N ASN A 236 3.18 8.65 -20.72
CA ASN A 236 2.68 8.94 -22.04
C ASN A 236 1.45 9.87 -21.97
N PRO A 237 1.59 11.17 -22.28
CA PRO A 237 0.48 12.13 -22.24
C PRO A 237 -0.61 11.84 -23.27
N GLU A 238 -0.37 10.93 -24.22
CA GLU A 238 -1.35 10.44 -25.19
C GLU A 238 -2.05 9.14 -24.73
N ALA A 239 -1.76 8.64 -23.53
CA ALA A 239 -2.43 7.46 -22.98
C ALA A 239 -3.90 7.77 -22.65
N LYS A 240 -4.74 6.72 -22.68
CA LYS A 240 -6.19 6.83 -22.43
C LYS A 240 -6.51 7.59 -21.14
N ILE A 241 -5.73 7.39 -20.09
CA ILE A 241 -5.92 8.05 -18.78
C ILE A 241 -5.92 9.58 -18.83
N PHE A 242 -5.30 10.20 -19.84
CA PHE A 242 -5.26 11.66 -20.02
C PHE A 242 -6.44 12.20 -20.84
N MET A 243 -7.22 11.31 -21.46
CA MET A 243 -8.28 11.66 -22.42
C MET A 243 -9.71 11.49 -21.86
N LEU A 244 -9.85 10.97 -20.64
CA LEU A 244 -11.15 10.76 -19.99
C LEU A 244 -11.74 12.07 -19.44
N SER A 245 -13.04 12.10 -19.20
CA SER A 245 -13.82 13.30 -18.84
C SER A 245 -13.23 14.06 -17.64
N GLU A 246 -12.86 13.38 -16.57
CA GLU A 246 -12.30 14.01 -15.35
C GLU A 246 -10.76 14.12 -15.36
N SER A 247 -10.09 13.79 -16.47
CA SER A 247 -8.62 13.76 -16.55
C SER A 247 -7.98 15.13 -16.33
N SER A 248 -8.55 16.18 -16.92
CA SER A 248 -8.02 17.55 -16.86
C SER A 248 -7.91 18.06 -15.41
N ARG A 249 -8.85 17.69 -14.54
CA ARG A 249 -8.84 18.04 -13.11
C ARG A 249 -7.85 17.21 -12.29
N ASN A 250 -7.41 16.08 -12.83
CA ASN A 250 -6.55 15.11 -12.13
C ASN A 250 -5.10 15.06 -12.67
N ILE A 251 -4.73 15.93 -13.62
CA ILE A 251 -3.35 16.06 -14.12
C ILE A 251 -2.30 16.16 -12.99
N PRO A 252 -2.49 16.95 -11.91
CA PRO A 252 -1.52 16.99 -10.83
C PRO A 252 -1.30 15.64 -10.15
N ALA A 253 -2.34 14.82 -10.05
CA ALA A 253 -2.24 13.46 -9.49
C ALA A 253 -1.50 12.52 -10.44
N PHE A 254 -1.72 12.62 -11.76
CA PHE A 254 -0.99 11.84 -12.75
C PHE A 254 0.51 12.16 -12.76
N LEU A 255 0.86 13.45 -12.73
CA LEU A 255 2.25 13.89 -12.64
C LEU A 255 2.92 13.42 -11.34
N GLN A 256 2.15 13.33 -10.26
CA GLN A 256 2.62 12.78 -8.98
C GLN A 256 2.85 11.26 -9.06
N GLN A 257 1.99 10.50 -9.75
CA GLN A 257 2.23 9.07 -10.02
C GLN A 257 3.45 8.88 -10.92
N LEU A 258 3.59 9.68 -11.99
CA LEU A 258 4.74 9.67 -12.89
C LEU A 258 6.05 9.91 -12.13
N LYS A 259 6.10 10.93 -11.27
CA LYS A 259 7.25 11.21 -10.42
C LYS A 259 7.63 9.99 -9.57
N VAL A 260 6.64 9.34 -8.95
CA VAL A 260 6.87 8.16 -8.10
C VAL A 260 7.41 6.99 -8.94
N THR A 261 6.79 6.65 -10.07
CA THR A 261 7.24 5.53 -10.92
C THR A 261 8.62 5.76 -11.50
N VAL A 262 8.95 6.99 -11.94
CA VAL A 262 10.28 7.40 -12.41
C VAL A 262 11.35 7.21 -11.33
N ARG A 263 11.06 7.60 -10.08
CA ARG A 263 12.00 7.44 -8.95
C ARG A 263 12.19 5.97 -8.59
N ILE A 264 11.13 5.18 -8.67
CA ILE A 264 11.19 3.73 -8.40
C ILE A 264 11.97 3.01 -9.51
N LEU A 265 11.77 3.37 -10.78
CA LEU A 265 12.51 2.76 -11.87
C LEU A 265 14.01 3.04 -11.74
N ALA A 266 14.42 4.22 -11.27
CA ALA A 266 15.84 4.49 -10.97
C ALA A 266 16.40 3.74 -9.76
N ARG A 267 15.55 3.09 -8.97
CA ARG A 267 15.96 2.22 -7.86
C ARG A 267 16.05 0.77 -8.30
N LEU A 268 15.05 0.29 -9.03
CA LEU A 268 14.89 -1.13 -9.38
C LEU A 268 15.39 -1.48 -10.78
N GLY A 269 15.49 -0.47 -11.65
CA GLY A 269 15.78 -0.64 -13.05
C GLY A 269 17.23 -1.02 -13.31
N VAL A 270 17.45 -1.48 -14.52
CA VAL A 270 18.76 -1.78 -15.09
C VAL A 270 19.10 -0.73 -16.14
N GLN A 271 20.32 -0.73 -16.65
CA GLN A 271 20.79 0.24 -17.64
C GLN A 271 19.85 0.38 -18.85
N GLY A 272 19.30 -0.73 -19.36
CA GLY A 272 18.34 -0.72 -20.48
C GLY A 272 17.01 0.00 -20.20
N ASP A 273 16.67 0.26 -18.93
CA ASP A 273 15.50 1.07 -18.58
C ASP A 273 15.71 2.57 -18.81
N ALA A 274 16.96 3.02 -19.00
CA ALA A 274 17.26 4.42 -19.32
C ALA A 274 16.56 4.88 -20.60
N ALA A 275 16.43 3.99 -21.60
CA ALA A 275 15.71 4.30 -22.84
C ALA A 275 14.21 4.58 -22.62
N VAL A 276 13.60 3.98 -21.59
CA VAL A 276 12.20 4.27 -21.26
C VAL A 276 12.08 5.67 -20.68
N LEU A 277 13.00 6.07 -19.80
CA LEU A 277 13.02 7.42 -19.24
C LEU A 277 13.35 8.49 -20.29
N GLU A 278 14.22 8.18 -21.26
CA GLU A 278 14.49 9.05 -22.39
C GLU A 278 13.22 9.30 -23.21
N LYS A 279 12.43 8.26 -23.48
CA LYS A 279 11.13 8.40 -24.15
C LYS A 279 10.19 9.34 -23.37
N VAL A 280 10.07 9.17 -22.05
CA VAL A 280 9.27 10.07 -21.21
C VAL A 280 9.78 11.52 -21.30
N LYS A 281 11.10 11.73 -21.27
CA LYS A 281 11.69 13.07 -21.37
C LYS A 281 11.39 13.74 -22.71
N SER A 282 11.41 12.99 -23.80
CA SER A 282 11.06 13.50 -25.13
C SER A 282 9.61 13.99 -25.26
N MET A 283 8.72 13.58 -24.35
CA MET A 283 7.30 13.97 -24.32
C MET A 283 7.03 15.20 -23.44
N GLU A 284 8.06 15.90 -22.95
CA GLU A 284 7.92 17.07 -22.07
C GLU A 284 6.97 18.14 -22.63
N GLN A 285 7.08 18.47 -23.93
CA GLN A 285 6.18 19.45 -24.54
C GLN A 285 4.73 18.98 -24.54
N ASN A 286 4.48 17.68 -24.77
CA ASN A 286 3.14 17.13 -24.72
C ASN A 286 2.57 17.19 -23.29
N PHE A 287 3.39 16.99 -22.26
CA PHE A 287 2.97 17.21 -20.87
C PHE A 287 2.66 18.67 -20.55
N LEU A 288 3.45 19.62 -21.08
CA LEU A 288 3.16 21.05 -20.94
C LEU A 288 1.80 21.40 -21.55
N ASN A 289 1.45 20.79 -22.68
CA ASN A 289 0.17 21.03 -23.36
C ASN A 289 -1.07 20.47 -22.62
N LEU A 290 -0.90 19.61 -21.61
CA LEU A 290 -2.03 19.03 -20.83
C LEU A 290 -2.66 20.01 -19.83
N GLY A 291 -2.01 21.14 -19.56
CA GLY A 291 -2.45 22.09 -18.55
C GLY A 291 -1.99 23.50 -18.90
N ALA A 292 -2.43 24.48 -18.11
CA ALA A 292 -2.07 25.88 -18.32
C ALA A 292 -1.55 26.51 -17.03
N GLY A 293 -0.69 27.52 -17.21
CA GLY A 293 -0.19 28.37 -16.14
C GLY A 293 1.06 27.85 -15.45
N LYS A 294 1.73 28.79 -14.77
CA LYS A 294 3.05 28.60 -14.16
C LYS A 294 3.13 27.42 -13.18
N GLN A 295 2.07 27.16 -12.41
CA GLN A 295 2.06 26.05 -11.46
C GLN A 295 2.18 24.68 -12.17
N HIS A 296 1.50 24.52 -13.31
CA HIS A 296 1.59 23.30 -14.13
C HIS A 296 2.97 23.16 -14.75
N GLU A 297 3.47 24.23 -15.37
CA GLU A 297 4.83 24.30 -15.95
C GLU A 297 5.90 23.93 -14.91
N ASP A 298 5.83 24.50 -13.71
CA ASP A 298 6.74 24.21 -12.59
C ASP A 298 6.60 22.75 -12.12
N GLN A 299 5.41 22.16 -12.18
CA GLN A 299 5.21 20.75 -11.82
C GLN A 299 5.81 19.83 -12.89
N VAL A 300 5.54 20.07 -14.17
CA VAL A 300 6.11 19.30 -15.29
C VAL A 300 7.64 19.39 -15.26
N GLY A 301 8.20 20.60 -15.14
CA GLY A 301 9.64 20.82 -15.06
C GLY A 301 10.28 20.04 -13.90
N ARG A 302 9.65 20.05 -12.71
CA ARG A 302 10.14 19.25 -11.57
C ARG A 302 10.11 17.75 -11.84
N VAL A 303 9.07 17.23 -12.50
CA VAL A 303 9.01 15.80 -12.87
C VAL A 303 10.10 15.47 -13.89
N MET A 304 10.30 16.30 -14.90
CA MET A 304 11.32 16.08 -15.93
C MET A 304 12.73 16.15 -15.39
N LEU A 305 13.00 16.98 -14.38
CA LEU A 305 14.25 16.95 -13.62
C LEU A 305 14.47 15.60 -12.92
N TRP A 306 13.40 14.99 -12.38
CA TRP A 306 13.49 13.65 -11.82
C TRP A 306 13.72 12.59 -12.89
N VAL A 307 13.07 12.69 -14.05
CA VAL A 307 13.30 11.78 -15.20
C VAL A 307 14.78 11.78 -15.59
N GLU A 308 15.38 12.96 -15.74
CA GLU A 308 16.78 13.11 -16.11
C GLU A 308 17.73 12.54 -15.04
N LYS A 309 17.51 12.89 -13.76
CA LYS A 309 18.29 12.33 -12.64
C LYS A 309 18.20 10.81 -12.57
N SER A 310 17.00 10.28 -12.74
CA SER A 310 16.71 8.85 -12.73
C SER A 310 17.41 8.13 -13.88
N LYS A 311 17.41 8.70 -15.08
CA LYS A 311 18.09 8.19 -16.27
C LYS A 311 19.60 8.10 -16.04
N ASN A 312 20.21 9.20 -15.58
CA ASN A 312 21.66 9.26 -15.34
C ASN A 312 22.11 8.28 -14.25
N LYS A 313 21.27 8.05 -13.24
CA LYS A 313 21.53 7.02 -12.23
C LYS A 313 21.54 5.60 -12.81
N LEU A 314 20.65 5.29 -13.74
CA LEU A 314 20.64 3.97 -14.40
C LEU A 314 21.85 3.78 -15.32
N LEU A 315 22.30 4.83 -16.00
CA LEU A 315 23.48 4.80 -16.86
C LEU A 315 24.80 4.69 -16.08
N SER A 316 24.85 5.22 -14.86
CA SER A 316 26.05 5.20 -13.99
C SER A 316 26.13 3.98 -13.07
N SER A 317 25.09 3.14 -13.02
CA SER A 317 25.10 1.88 -12.26
C SER A 317 25.88 0.83 -13.04
N THR A 318 27.21 0.99 -13.09
CA THR A 318 28.20 -0.03 -13.50
C THR A 318 28.77 -0.73 -12.26
#